data_AF-A0A852K7A3-F1
#
_entry.id   AF-A0A852K7A3-F1
#
_cell.length_a   1.000
_cell.length_b   1.000
_cell.length_c   1.000
_cell.angle_alpha   90.00
_cell.angle_beta   90.00
_cell.angle_gamma   90.00
#
_symmetry.space_group_name_H-M   'P 1'
#
loop_
_entity.id
_entity.type
_entity.pdbx_description
1 polymer ?
#
loop_
_entity_poly.entity_id
_entity_poly.type
_entity_poly.pdbx_seq_one_letter_code
_entity_poly.pdbx_strand_id
1 'polypeptide(L)'
;GGNKVDAILDMNFRPLGNLRSLVLAGMQLREISDYALEGLRSLESLSFYDNKLADVPKRALQQVPGLKFLDLNKNPLQRVKQSDFTNMLHLKELGLNNMDELVSIDQFALINLPELTKLDVTNNPKLSFIHPKAFQHLPQLETLMLNNNALSALHRQTVESLPNLQEISIHGNPLRCDCVIRWVNSTRPRVRFIEPQSTLCAEPPDLQRRHIRDVPFREMTEQCLPLISARSIPARLDAQVGDNVALHCRALAEPEPEIYWVTPAGVKLLPFGDDGKFKVHSEGTLEIRGIAAGEAGLYTCVAHNLLGADTRGVRVLVNRSFPLGQAELELLVVDVQPHHVLLAWRPCLNAISSNLTWASSALGAALGSARIPAGTHSFNITRLRPDTEYRACLHVTLVASPVRVACVSARTKEARQGMPWGQGTLVTALLLCLLLLAVAVSGGARRESLRGAGAVRVVYPVQPRGHLLAVEVQAAPLEC
;
A
#
# COMPACT_ATOMS: atom_id res chain seq x y z
N GLY A 1 -27.41 -13.99 34.79
CA GLY A 1 -28.44 -13.17 34.12
C GLY A 1 -28.35 -11.75 34.63
N GLY A 2 -28.26 -10.78 33.72
CA GLY A 2 -28.98 -9.52 33.89
C GLY A 2 -28.31 -8.28 34.49
N ASN A 3 -26.98 -8.15 34.51
CA ASN A 3 -26.38 -6.81 34.66
C ASN A 3 -25.85 -6.36 33.29
N LYS A 4 -26.55 -5.41 32.66
CA LYS A 4 -26.07 -4.70 31.47
C LYS A 4 -24.92 -3.79 31.91
N VAL A 5 -23.71 -4.33 31.90
CA VAL A 5 -22.50 -3.57 32.18
C VAL A 5 -21.92 -3.23 30.82
N ASP A 6 -22.30 -2.08 30.27
CA ASP A 6 -21.86 -1.65 28.94
C ASP A 6 -20.41 -1.13 28.96
N ALA A 7 -19.89 -0.77 30.15
CA ALA A 7 -18.52 -0.34 30.40
C ALA A 7 -18.05 -0.72 31.81
N ILE A 8 -16.73 -0.86 32.00
CA ILE A 8 -16.10 -1.01 33.32
C ILE A 8 -15.46 0.32 33.72
N LEU A 9 -15.87 0.84 34.87
CA LEU A 9 -15.37 2.09 35.44
C LEU A 9 -14.05 1.90 36.19
N ASP A 10 -13.34 3.01 36.40
CA ASP A 10 -12.04 3.04 37.08
C ASP A 10 -12.10 2.47 38.49
N MET A 11 -11.02 1.79 38.89
CA MET A 11 -10.78 1.26 40.24
C MET A 11 -11.80 0.22 40.74
N ASN A 12 -12.70 -0.29 39.89
CA ASN A 12 -13.72 -1.29 40.27
C ASN A 12 -13.13 -2.55 40.94
N PHE A 13 -11.89 -2.92 40.61
CA PHE A 13 -11.24 -4.13 41.11
C PHE A 13 -10.13 -3.86 42.14
N ARG A 14 -10.00 -2.62 42.63
CA ARG A 14 -8.92 -2.22 43.53
C ARG A 14 -8.74 -3.10 44.78
N PRO A 15 -9.80 -3.63 45.42
CA PRO A 15 -9.65 -4.52 46.58
C PRO A 15 -9.16 -5.93 46.23
N LEU A 16 -9.22 -6.35 44.97
CA LEU A 16 -9.02 -7.73 44.52
C LEU A 16 -7.56 -8.07 44.22
N GLY A 17 -6.63 -7.63 45.06
CA GLY A 17 -5.18 -7.75 44.81
C GLY A 17 -4.65 -9.17 44.61
N ASN A 18 -5.34 -10.18 45.17
CA ASN A 18 -4.96 -11.59 45.09
C ASN A 18 -5.62 -12.33 43.91
N LEU A 19 -6.49 -11.67 43.13
CA LEU A 19 -7.19 -12.30 42.03
C LEU A 19 -6.21 -12.66 40.91
N ARG A 20 -6.21 -13.93 40.48
CA ARG A 20 -5.31 -14.45 39.44
C ARG A 20 -5.96 -14.61 38.07
N SER A 21 -7.27 -14.80 38.05
CA SER A 21 -8.04 -14.99 36.81
C SER A 21 -9.32 -14.17 36.88
N LEU A 22 -9.58 -13.41 35.81
CA LEU A 22 -10.76 -12.58 35.66
C LEU A 22 -11.39 -12.87 34.30
N VAL A 23 -12.66 -13.28 34.31
CA VAL A 23 -13.43 -13.59 33.10
C VAL A 23 -14.62 -12.66 33.01
N LEU A 24 -14.65 -11.85 31.96
CA LEU A 24 -15.66 -10.83 31.68
C LEU A 24 -16.32 -11.16 30.34
N ALA A 25 -16.88 -12.37 30.23
CA ALA A 25 -17.38 -12.90 28.97
C ALA A 25 -18.87 -12.57 28.72
N GLY A 26 -19.24 -12.19 27.50
CA GLY A 26 -20.64 -12.03 27.12
C GLY A 26 -21.35 -10.84 27.76
N MET A 27 -20.62 -9.80 28.17
CA MET A 27 -21.14 -8.68 28.97
C MET A 27 -21.59 -7.48 28.13
N GLN A 28 -21.41 -7.53 26.80
CA GLN A 28 -21.70 -6.42 25.87
C GLN A 28 -20.82 -5.18 26.08
N LEU A 29 -19.64 -5.35 26.69
CA LEU A 29 -18.70 -4.26 26.98
C LEU A 29 -18.24 -3.57 25.70
N ARG A 30 -18.44 -2.26 25.60
CA ARG A 30 -17.98 -1.45 24.46
C ARG A 30 -16.65 -0.77 24.74
N GLU A 31 -16.42 -0.43 26.00
CA GLU A 31 -15.26 0.31 26.45
C GLU A 31 -14.82 -0.19 27.83
N ILE A 32 -13.51 -0.17 28.05
CA ILE A 32 -12.89 -0.44 29.35
C ILE A 32 -12.12 0.83 29.71
N SER A 33 -12.46 1.43 30.85
CA SER A 33 -11.80 2.64 31.32
C SER A 33 -10.31 2.41 31.61
N ASP A 34 -9.50 3.45 31.46
CA ASP A 34 -8.03 3.40 31.50
C ASP A 34 -7.47 2.81 32.81
N TYR A 35 -8.15 3.02 33.94
CA TYR A 35 -7.76 2.53 35.27
C TYR A 35 -8.73 1.47 35.81
N ALA A 36 -9.55 0.86 34.95
CA ALA A 36 -10.53 -0.15 35.35
C ALA A 36 -9.89 -1.36 36.04
N LEU A 37 -8.71 -1.78 35.58
CA LEU A 37 -7.99 -2.96 36.08
C LEU A 37 -6.97 -2.63 37.19
N GLU A 38 -6.97 -1.39 37.69
CA GLU A 38 -6.05 -0.99 38.75
C GLU A 38 -6.28 -1.80 40.05
N GLY A 39 -5.18 -2.24 40.66
CA GLY A 39 -5.18 -3.01 41.90
C GLY A 39 -5.13 -4.53 41.71
N LEU A 40 -5.33 -5.03 40.48
CA LEU A 40 -5.24 -6.45 40.12
C LEU A 40 -3.78 -6.94 39.98
N ARG A 41 -2.98 -6.77 41.03
CA ARG A 41 -1.51 -6.98 41.02
C ARG A 41 -1.06 -8.41 40.75
N SER A 42 -1.88 -9.40 41.11
CA SER A 42 -1.58 -10.83 40.91
C SER A 42 -2.30 -11.46 39.71
N LEU A 43 -2.92 -10.64 38.85
CA LEU A 43 -3.69 -11.15 37.72
C LEU A 43 -2.77 -11.76 36.66
N GLU A 44 -3.03 -13.01 36.30
CA GLU A 44 -2.28 -13.76 35.30
C GLU A 44 -3.12 -14.09 34.06
N SER A 45 -4.45 -14.16 34.20
CA SER A 45 -5.37 -14.51 33.11
C SER A 45 -6.54 -13.53 33.05
N LEU A 46 -6.83 -13.02 31.86
CA LEU A 46 -7.91 -12.08 31.60
C LEU A 46 -8.63 -12.44 30.30
N SER A 47 -9.95 -12.57 30.36
CA SER A 47 -10.79 -12.81 29.18
C SER A 47 -11.88 -11.74 29.06
N PHE A 48 -11.94 -11.14 27.88
CA PHE A 48 -13.02 -10.27 27.39
C PHE A 48 -13.81 -10.95 26.26
N TYR A 49 -13.88 -12.28 26.27
CA TYR A 49 -14.58 -13.06 25.26
C TYR A 49 -16.01 -12.55 24.99
N ASP A 50 -16.40 -12.44 23.72
CA ASP A 50 -17.78 -12.12 23.30
C ASP A 50 -18.31 -10.79 23.86
N ASN A 51 -17.56 -9.72 23.64
CA ASN A 51 -17.98 -8.35 23.97
C ASN A 51 -18.16 -7.50 22.71
N LYS A 52 -18.11 -6.17 22.87
CA LYS A 52 -18.31 -5.17 21.82
C LYS A 52 -17.16 -4.17 21.77
N LEU A 53 -15.96 -4.60 22.17
CA LEU A 53 -14.76 -3.77 22.14
C LEU A 53 -14.38 -3.50 20.68
N ALA A 54 -14.41 -2.24 20.27
CA ALA A 54 -13.99 -1.80 18.94
C ALA A 54 -12.47 -1.57 18.85
N ASP A 55 -11.82 -1.38 20.00
CA ASP A 55 -10.39 -1.13 20.15
C ASP A 55 -9.80 -1.96 21.30
N VAL A 56 -8.50 -2.25 21.23
CA VAL A 56 -7.77 -2.88 22.32
C VAL A 56 -7.65 -1.89 23.49
N PRO A 57 -8.05 -2.25 24.73
CA PRO A 57 -8.00 -1.35 25.88
C PRO A 57 -6.58 -1.25 26.45
N LYS A 58 -5.63 -0.74 25.64
CA LYS A 58 -4.20 -0.77 25.92
C LYS A 58 -3.81 -0.14 27.26
N ARG A 59 -4.45 0.98 27.65
CA ARG A 59 -4.15 1.70 28.90
C ARG A 59 -4.60 0.91 30.13
N ALA A 60 -5.75 0.25 30.05
CA ALA A 60 -6.22 -0.66 31.10
C ALA A 60 -5.32 -1.89 31.23
N LEU A 61 -4.90 -2.48 30.10
CA LEU A 61 -3.99 -3.64 30.09
C LEU A 61 -2.62 -3.30 30.68
N GLN A 62 -2.15 -2.06 30.55
CA GLN A 62 -0.91 -1.59 31.19
C GLN A 62 -0.99 -1.58 32.73
N GLN A 63 -2.18 -1.58 33.33
CA GLN A 63 -2.35 -1.65 34.79
C GLN A 63 -2.13 -3.07 35.35
N VAL A 64 -2.04 -4.09 34.50
CA VAL A 64 -1.86 -5.50 34.87
C VAL A 64 -0.58 -6.07 34.24
N PRO A 65 0.61 -5.60 34.65
CA PRO A 65 1.87 -5.96 34.00
C PRO A 65 2.24 -7.45 34.11
N GLY A 66 1.69 -8.17 35.11
CA GLY A 66 1.93 -9.60 35.32
C GLY A 66 1.07 -10.54 34.46
N LEU A 67 0.27 -10.00 33.54
CA LEU A 67 -0.66 -10.78 32.73
C LEU A 67 0.07 -11.74 31.80
N LYS A 68 -0.34 -13.02 31.82
CA LYS A 68 0.23 -14.11 31.01
C LYS A 68 -0.71 -14.57 29.90
N PHE A 69 -2.02 -14.52 30.12
CA PHE A 69 -3.01 -14.98 29.16
C PHE A 69 -4.05 -13.89 28.91
N LEU A 70 -4.20 -13.49 27.65
CA LEU A 70 -5.21 -12.52 27.23
C LEU A 70 -6.09 -13.08 26.13
N ASP A 71 -7.38 -13.13 26.40
CA ASP A 71 -8.42 -13.57 25.46
C ASP A 71 -9.31 -12.39 25.08
N LEU A 72 -9.19 -11.94 23.81
CA LEU A 72 -10.03 -10.91 23.21
C LEU A 72 -10.98 -11.49 22.15
N ASN A 73 -11.11 -12.81 22.07
CA ASN A 73 -11.86 -13.49 21.02
C ASN A 73 -13.32 -12.96 20.93
N LYS A 74 -13.88 -12.98 19.72
CA LYS A 74 -15.27 -12.60 19.45
C LYS A 74 -15.60 -11.15 19.84
N ASN A 75 -14.66 -10.23 19.58
CA ASN A 75 -14.88 -8.79 19.65
C ASN A 75 -14.85 -8.14 18.25
N PRO A 76 -15.58 -7.03 18.04
CA PRO A 76 -15.66 -6.34 16.75
C PRO A 76 -14.45 -5.41 16.49
N LEU A 77 -13.24 -5.84 16.83
CA LEU A 77 -12.02 -5.09 16.49
C LEU A 77 -11.91 -5.01 14.97
N GLN A 78 -11.78 -3.81 14.42
CA GLN A 78 -11.56 -3.65 12.97
C GLN A 78 -10.09 -3.86 12.60
N ARG A 79 -9.18 -3.45 13.49
CA ARG A 79 -7.73 -3.53 13.29
C ARG A 79 -7.04 -3.74 14.62
N VAL A 80 -5.89 -4.41 14.59
CA VAL A 80 -4.90 -4.31 15.66
C VAL A 80 -3.92 -3.20 15.27
N LYS A 81 -3.99 -2.09 15.99
CA LYS A 81 -3.26 -0.87 15.69
C LYS A 81 -1.83 -0.93 16.21
N GLN A 82 -1.02 0.00 15.74
CA GLN A 82 0.35 0.18 16.22
C GLN A 82 0.37 0.33 17.74
N SER A 83 1.21 -0.46 18.38
CA SER A 83 1.46 -0.45 19.83
C SER A 83 0.30 -0.90 20.74
N ASP A 84 -0.72 -1.58 20.20
CA ASP A 84 -1.84 -2.07 21.03
C ASP A 84 -1.40 -3.08 22.10
N PHE A 85 -0.36 -3.88 21.80
CA PHE A 85 0.19 -4.89 22.72
C PHE A 85 1.66 -4.64 23.11
N THR A 86 2.10 -3.37 23.08
CA THR A 86 3.50 -3.01 23.38
C THR A 86 3.89 -3.30 24.82
N ASN A 87 5.07 -3.90 25.01
CA ASN A 87 5.72 -4.11 26.32
C ASN A 87 4.88 -4.95 27.30
N MET A 88 4.05 -5.86 26.80
CA MET A 88 3.40 -6.86 27.64
C MET A 88 4.39 -7.98 27.95
N LEU A 89 5.33 -7.70 28.86
CA LEU A 89 6.58 -8.46 29.02
C LEU A 89 6.36 -9.93 29.41
N HIS A 90 5.29 -10.22 30.14
CA HIS A 90 4.99 -11.55 30.67
C HIS A 90 3.88 -12.27 29.90
N LEU A 91 3.35 -11.68 28.82
CA LEU A 91 2.27 -12.28 28.04
C LEU A 91 2.80 -13.49 27.28
N LYS A 92 2.14 -14.64 27.46
CA LYS A 92 2.49 -15.94 26.89
C LYS A 92 1.56 -16.35 25.76
N GLU A 93 0.26 -16.11 25.95
CA GLU A 93 -0.74 -16.40 24.92
C GLU A 93 -1.67 -15.22 24.70
N LEU A 94 -1.95 -14.95 23.42
CA LEU A 94 -2.88 -13.93 22.97
C LEU A 94 -3.88 -14.54 21.97
N GLY A 95 -5.17 -14.42 22.30
CA GLY A 95 -6.28 -14.84 21.44
C GLY A 95 -6.98 -13.65 20.76
N LEU A 96 -7.04 -13.68 19.43
CA LEU A 96 -7.74 -12.74 18.55
C LEU A 96 -8.59 -13.49 17.51
N ASN A 97 -9.34 -14.49 17.98
CA ASN A 97 -10.13 -15.41 17.15
C ASN A 97 -11.57 -14.92 16.98
N ASN A 98 -12.22 -15.39 15.91
CA ASN A 98 -13.65 -15.22 15.65
C ASN A 98 -14.11 -13.73 15.66
N MET A 99 -13.26 -12.84 15.17
CA MET A 99 -13.53 -11.40 15.00
C MET A 99 -14.08 -11.13 13.60
N ASP A 100 -15.39 -10.94 13.49
CA ASP A 100 -16.08 -10.73 12.22
C ASP A 100 -15.66 -9.45 11.49
N GLU A 101 -15.15 -8.46 12.23
CA GLU A 101 -14.79 -7.15 11.70
C GLU A 101 -13.28 -6.95 11.51
N LEU A 102 -12.44 -7.88 11.96
CA LEU A 102 -10.98 -7.70 11.90
C LEU A 102 -10.49 -7.77 10.47
N VAL A 103 -9.94 -6.67 9.95
CA VAL A 103 -9.48 -6.52 8.57
C VAL A 103 -7.96 -6.61 8.46
N SER A 104 -7.23 -5.98 9.39
CA SER A 104 -5.77 -5.92 9.33
C SER A 104 -5.06 -5.89 10.68
N ILE A 105 -3.82 -6.39 10.68
CA ILE A 105 -2.85 -6.17 11.75
C ILE A 105 -1.79 -5.21 11.22
N ASP A 106 -1.75 -4.01 11.81
CA ASP A 106 -0.91 -2.91 11.34
C ASP A 106 0.57 -3.08 11.76
N GLN A 107 1.43 -2.20 11.24
CA GLN A 107 2.86 -2.20 11.58
C GLN A 107 3.09 -2.04 13.09
N PHE A 108 4.04 -2.81 13.64
CA PHE A 108 4.42 -2.76 15.05
C PHE A 108 3.23 -2.90 16.02
N ALA A 109 2.20 -3.65 15.62
CA ALA A 109 1.04 -3.94 16.46
C ALA A 109 1.42 -4.76 17.70
N LEU A 110 2.31 -5.75 17.52
CA LEU A 110 2.86 -6.59 18.58
C LEU A 110 4.38 -6.36 18.64
N ILE A 111 4.81 -5.57 19.62
CA ILE A 111 6.21 -5.22 19.83
C ILE A 111 6.65 -5.49 21.26
N ASN A 112 7.82 -6.11 21.39
CA ASN A 112 8.48 -6.39 22.67
C ASN A 112 7.60 -7.23 23.61
N LEU A 113 7.24 -8.43 23.15
CA LEU A 113 6.61 -9.46 23.97
C LEU A 113 7.57 -10.66 24.08
N PRO A 114 8.56 -10.60 24.99
CA PRO A 114 9.64 -11.57 25.08
C PRO A 114 9.19 -12.96 25.53
N GLU A 115 8.08 -13.09 26.26
CA GLU A 115 7.54 -14.38 26.73
C GLU A 115 6.41 -14.95 25.86
N LEU A 116 6.01 -14.27 24.78
CA LEU A 116 4.87 -14.69 23.96
C LEU A 116 5.23 -15.95 23.18
N THR A 117 4.55 -17.07 23.46
CA THR A 117 4.79 -18.37 22.83
C THR A 117 3.73 -18.73 21.80
N LYS A 118 2.48 -18.27 21.98
CA LYS A 118 1.37 -18.57 21.08
C LYS A 118 0.56 -17.33 20.74
N LEU A 119 0.35 -17.15 19.44
CA LEU A 119 -0.55 -16.13 18.89
C LEU A 119 -1.63 -16.83 18.06
N ASP A 120 -2.88 -16.68 18.49
CA ASP A 120 -4.02 -17.29 17.84
C ASP A 120 -4.89 -16.19 17.19
N VAL A 121 -4.99 -16.23 15.86
CA VAL A 121 -5.76 -15.26 15.05
C VAL A 121 -6.54 -16.04 13.99
N THR A 122 -7.43 -16.92 14.45
CA THR A 122 -8.18 -17.86 13.61
C THR A 122 -9.63 -17.47 13.40
N ASN A 123 -10.19 -17.87 12.26
CA ASN A 123 -11.59 -17.63 11.90
C ASN A 123 -11.99 -16.14 11.90
N ASN A 124 -11.14 -15.27 11.34
CA ASN A 124 -11.42 -13.86 11.13
C ASN A 124 -11.71 -13.63 9.63
N PRO A 125 -12.98 -13.72 9.18
CA PRO A 125 -13.34 -13.81 7.76
C PRO A 125 -13.00 -12.56 6.93
N LYS A 126 -12.73 -11.43 7.58
CA LYS A 126 -12.32 -10.18 6.92
C LYS A 126 -10.81 -9.92 7.00
N LEU A 127 -10.05 -10.69 7.77
CA LEU A 127 -8.62 -10.44 7.99
C LEU A 127 -7.86 -10.77 6.72
N SER A 128 -7.50 -9.73 5.96
CA SER A 128 -6.92 -9.88 4.63
C SER A 128 -5.53 -9.26 4.50
N PHE A 129 -5.00 -8.68 5.58
CA PHE A 129 -3.66 -8.08 5.58
C PHE A 129 -2.98 -8.17 6.95
N ILE A 130 -1.72 -8.60 6.94
CA ILE A 130 -0.80 -8.50 8.07
C ILE A 130 0.42 -7.76 7.57
N HIS A 131 0.78 -6.66 8.22
CA HIS A 131 1.93 -5.87 7.83
C HIS A 131 3.23 -6.68 7.95
N PRO A 132 4.20 -6.57 7.02
CA PRO A 132 5.50 -7.27 7.10
C PRO A 132 6.26 -7.09 8.43
N LYS A 133 6.05 -5.93 9.07
CA LYS A 133 6.64 -5.53 10.37
C LYS A 133 5.63 -5.55 11.53
N ALA A 134 4.52 -6.27 11.41
CA ALA A 134 3.49 -6.34 12.46
C ALA A 134 4.03 -6.97 13.76
N PHE A 135 4.92 -7.96 13.61
CA PHE A 135 5.52 -8.73 14.69
C PHE A 135 6.98 -8.35 14.86
N GLN A 136 7.33 -7.72 15.97
CA GLN A 136 8.70 -7.28 16.23
C GLN A 136 9.15 -7.63 17.65
N HIS A 137 10.36 -8.16 17.79
CA HIS A 137 10.90 -8.58 19.09
C HIS A 137 9.99 -9.60 19.80
N LEU A 138 9.62 -10.68 19.08
CA LEU A 138 8.90 -11.84 19.62
C LEU A 138 9.82 -13.09 19.64
N PRO A 139 10.87 -13.09 20.48
CA PRO A 139 11.92 -14.12 20.43
C PRO A 139 11.42 -15.51 20.80
N GLN A 140 10.36 -15.65 21.60
CA GLN A 140 9.87 -16.95 22.10
C GLN A 140 8.62 -17.47 21.37
N LEU A 141 8.17 -16.81 20.29
CA LEU A 141 6.95 -17.23 19.61
C LEU A 141 7.17 -18.55 18.85
N GLU A 142 6.46 -19.60 19.26
CA GLU A 142 6.57 -20.96 18.74
C GLU A 142 5.41 -21.30 17.80
N THR A 143 4.20 -20.83 18.12
CA THR A 143 2.97 -21.17 17.39
C THR A 143 2.26 -19.93 16.88
N LEU A 144 2.05 -19.87 15.57
CA LEU A 144 1.29 -18.81 14.90
C LEU A 144 0.11 -19.40 14.13
N MET A 145 -1.11 -19.14 14.62
CA MET A 145 -2.34 -19.63 14.00
C MET A 145 -3.02 -18.53 13.20
N LEU A 146 -3.14 -18.70 11.88
CA LEU A 146 -3.73 -17.75 10.93
C LEU A 146 -4.74 -18.43 9.98
N ASN A 147 -5.26 -19.61 10.33
CA ASN A 147 -6.20 -20.32 9.47
C ASN A 147 -7.61 -19.71 9.45
N ASN A 148 -8.32 -19.98 8.35
CA ASN A 148 -9.70 -19.54 8.10
C ASN A 148 -9.86 -18.01 8.15
N ASN A 149 -8.92 -17.30 7.52
CA ASN A 149 -8.98 -15.85 7.35
C ASN A 149 -9.17 -15.51 5.85
N ALA A 150 -8.95 -14.25 5.47
CA ALA A 150 -9.02 -13.78 4.09
C ALA A 150 -7.64 -13.33 3.54
N LEU A 151 -6.55 -13.89 4.07
CA LEU A 151 -5.19 -13.51 3.69
C LEU A 151 -4.89 -13.96 2.26
N SER A 152 -4.41 -13.04 1.42
CA SER A 152 -3.89 -13.38 0.10
C SER A 152 -2.46 -13.89 0.16
N ALA A 153 -1.67 -13.47 1.14
CA ALA A 153 -0.32 -13.99 1.36
C ALA A 153 0.14 -13.63 2.78
N LEU A 154 1.20 -14.31 3.24
CA LEU A 154 1.98 -13.90 4.40
C LEU A 154 3.38 -13.52 3.91
N HIS A 155 3.82 -12.31 4.20
CA HIS A 155 5.09 -11.80 3.70
C HIS A 155 6.30 -12.50 4.36
N ARG A 156 7.40 -12.70 3.62
CA ARG A 156 8.61 -13.36 4.13
C ARG A 156 9.14 -12.71 5.41
N GLN A 157 9.20 -11.39 5.45
CA GLN A 157 9.69 -10.63 6.61
C GLN A 157 8.89 -10.88 7.89
N THR A 158 7.58 -11.16 7.78
CA THR A 158 6.75 -11.49 8.95
C THR A 158 7.24 -12.75 9.64
N VAL A 159 7.61 -13.77 8.85
CA VAL A 159 8.16 -15.04 9.36
C VAL A 159 9.63 -14.90 9.75
N GLU A 160 10.41 -14.08 9.04
CA GLU A 160 11.81 -13.83 9.38
C GLU A 160 11.99 -13.13 10.73
N SER A 161 11.01 -12.33 11.14
CA SER A 161 10.98 -11.63 12.42
C SER A 161 10.70 -12.56 13.62
N LEU A 162 10.39 -13.84 13.36
CA LEU A 162 10.06 -14.86 14.36
C LEU A 162 11.16 -15.95 14.35
N PRO A 163 12.22 -15.81 15.17
CA PRO A 163 13.39 -16.68 15.09
C PRO A 163 13.14 -18.11 15.61
N ASN A 164 12.23 -18.29 16.56
CA ASN A 164 11.92 -19.58 17.20
C ASN A 164 10.58 -20.19 16.76
N LEU A 165 10.00 -19.70 15.65
CA LEU A 165 8.73 -20.22 15.15
C LEU A 165 8.86 -21.71 14.77
N GLN A 166 7.98 -22.54 15.33
CA GLN A 166 7.96 -23.99 15.13
C GLN A 166 6.75 -24.43 14.31
N GLU A 167 5.58 -23.86 14.56
CA GLU A 167 4.33 -24.25 13.91
C GLU A 167 3.59 -23.04 13.35
N ILE A 168 3.09 -23.19 12.12
CA ILE A 168 2.28 -22.17 11.45
C ILE A 168 1.03 -22.80 10.82
N SER A 169 -0.10 -22.15 11.01
CA SER A 169 -1.36 -22.52 10.37
C SER A 169 -1.81 -21.41 9.42
N ILE A 170 -1.92 -21.68 8.12
CA ILE A 170 -2.42 -20.71 7.12
C ILE A 170 -3.47 -21.31 6.17
N HIS A 171 -3.97 -22.52 6.43
CA HIS A 171 -5.02 -23.15 5.63
C HIS A 171 -6.34 -22.35 5.69
N GLY A 172 -7.24 -22.57 4.74
CA GLY A 172 -8.51 -21.84 4.69
C GLY A 172 -8.39 -20.35 4.34
N ASN A 173 -7.27 -19.95 3.72
CA ASN A 173 -7.05 -18.59 3.20
C ASN A 173 -7.04 -18.59 1.66
N PRO A 174 -7.49 -17.50 1.00
CA PRO A 174 -7.43 -17.36 -0.46
C PRO A 174 -6.00 -16.97 -0.93
N LEU A 175 -5.05 -17.88 -0.74
CA LEU A 175 -3.62 -17.60 -0.96
C LEU A 175 -3.30 -17.38 -2.45
N ARG A 176 -2.66 -16.26 -2.79
CA ARG A 176 -2.04 -16.00 -4.08
C ARG A 176 -0.59 -16.47 -4.05
N CYS A 177 -0.31 -17.48 -4.85
CA CYS A 177 0.98 -18.16 -4.94
C CYS A 177 1.90 -17.43 -5.91
N ASP A 178 2.52 -16.36 -5.43
CA ASP A 178 3.45 -15.52 -6.18
C ASP A 178 4.73 -15.20 -5.37
N CYS A 179 5.37 -14.09 -5.70
CA CYS A 179 6.61 -13.66 -5.07
C CYS A 179 6.51 -13.45 -3.55
N VAL A 180 5.35 -13.07 -3.01
CA VAL A 180 5.21 -12.71 -1.60
C VAL A 180 5.28 -13.94 -0.71
N ILE A 181 4.61 -15.02 -1.12
CA ILE A 181 4.55 -16.28 -0.36
C ILE A 181 5.61 -17.30 -0.78
N ARG A 182 6.50 -16.93 -1.70
CA ARG A 182 7.64 -17.71 -2.20
C ARG A 182 8.49 -18.40 -1.12
N TRP A 183 8.57 -17.80 0.06
CA TRP A 183 9.35 -18.31 1.20
C TRP A 183 8.88 -19.68 1.71
N VAL A 184 7.65 -20.09 1.43
CA VAL A 184 7.11 -21.42 1.81
C VAL A 184 7.92 -22.59 1.26
N ASN A 185 8.63 -22.37 0.15
CA ASN A 185 9.52 -23.33 -0.50
C ASN A 185 11.00 -23.13 -0.11
N SER A 186 11.29 -22.13 0.72
CA SER A 186 12.65 -21.87 1.19
C SER A 186 13.10 -22.89 2.24
N THR A 187 14.41 -23.05 2.37
CA THR A 187 15.06 -24.06 3.21
C THR A 187 15.01 -23.76 4.71
N ARG A 188 14.06 -22.98 5.26
CA ARG A 188 13.82 -22.94 6.71
C ARG A 188 13.15 -24.27 7.11
N PRO A 189 13.89 -25.32 7.52
CA PRO A 189 13.37 -26.67 7.62
C PRO A 189 12.56 -26.87 8.91
N ARG A 190 12.46 -25.82 9.76
CA ARG A 190 11.97 -25.92 11.13
C ARG A 190 10.49 -25.57 11.28
N VAL A 191 9.89 -24.84 10.35
CA VAL A 191 8.48 -24.43 10.48
C VAL A 191 7.57 -25.51 9.91
N ARG A 192 6.83 -26.19 10.79
CA ARG A 192 5.80 -27.17 10.47
C ARG A 192 4.51 -26.45 10.09
N PHE A 193 3.93 -26.84 8.96
CA PHE A 193 2.61 -26.38 8.56
C PHE A 193 1.54 -27.26 9.22
N ILE A 194 0.60 -26.63 9.90
CA ILE A 194 -0.61 -27.27 10.41
C ILE A 194 -1.59 -27.41 9.24
N GLU A 195 -2.14 -28.61 9.06
CA GLU A 195 -2.95 -28.98 7.89
C GLU A 195 -2.34 -28.61 6.53
N PRO A 196 -1.15 -29.16 6.18
CA PRO A 196 -0.47 -28.82 4.93
C PRO A 196 -1.30 -29.21 3.70
N GLN A 197 -2.10 -30.28 3.81
CA GLN A 197 -2.98 -30.76 2.75
C GLN A 197 -4.16 -29.80 2.48
N SER A 198 -4.58 -29.05 3.48
CA SER A 198 -5.64 -28.04 3.36
C SER A 198 -5.11 -26.67 2.90
N THR A 199 -3.78 -26.52 2.75
CA THR A 199 -3.14 -25.26 2.38
C THR A 199 -2.93 -25.18 0.87
N LEU A 200 -3.89 -24.54 0.19
CA LEU A 200 -3.98 -24.50 -1.28
C LEU A 200 -3.83 -23.08 -1.82
N CYS A 201 -3.34 -22.97 -3.06
CA CYS A 201 -3.34 -21.73 -3.82
C CYS A 201 -4.76 -21.43 -4.36
N ALA A 202 -5.21 -20.19 -4.24
CA ALA A 202 -6.41 -19.65 -4.85
C ALA A 202 -6.11 -18.86 -6.15
N GLU A 203 -4.96 -18.21 -6.21
CA GLU A 203 -4.46 -17.46 -7.37
C GLU A 203 -2.97 -17.79 -7.62
N PRO A 204 -2.44 -17.58 -8.84
CA PRO A 204 -3.16 -17.29 -10.09
C PRO A 204 -3.99 -18.49 -10.58
N PRO A 205 -4.87 -18.32 -11.60
CA PRO A 205 -5.73 -19.40 -12.11
C PRO A 205 -4.98 -20.69 -12.49
N ASP A 206 -3.75 -20.57 -13.01
CA ASP A 206 -2.92 -21.71 -13.41
C ASP A 206 -2.48 -22.60 -12.23
N LEU A 207 -2.43 -22.03 -11.02
CA LEU A 207 -2.01 -22.71 -9.79
C LEU A 207 -3.19 -22.99 -8.86
N GLN A 208 -4.42 -22.69 -9.29
CA GLN A 208 -5.59 -22.82 -8.43
C GLN A 208 -5.75 -24.28 -7.94
N ARG A 209 -6.01 -24.43 -6.64
CA ARG A 209 -6.14 -25.71 -5.90
C ARG A 209 -4.86 -26.55 -5.83
N ARG A 210 -3.69 -26.04 -6.22
CA ARG A 210 -2.42 -26.72 -5.93
C ARG A 210 -2.02 -26.54 -4.48
N HIS A 211 -1.39 -27.56 -3.90
CA HIS A 211 -0.78 -27.45 -2.58
C HIS A 211 0.38 -26.47 -2.63
N ILE A 212 0.43 -25.56 -1.65
CA ILE A 212 1.37 -24.44 -1.71
C ILE A 212 2.85 -24.88 -1.75
N ARG A 213 3.19 -25.98 -1.09
CA ARG A 213 4.55 -26.54 -1.03
C ARG A 213 4.95 -27.36 -2.27
N ASP A 214 3.96 -27.73 -3.09
CA ASP A 214 4.19 -28.52 -4.30
C ASP A 214 4.41 -27.62 -5.52
N VAL A 215 4.09 -26.33 -5.41
CA VAL A 215 4.34 -25.35 -6.46
C VAL A 215 5.85 -25.12 -6.58
N PRO A 216 6.47 -25.38 -7.74
CA PRO A 216 7.89 -25.15 -7.93
C PRO A 216 8.32 -23.70 -7.70
N PHE A 217 9.50 -23.52 -7.10
CA PHE A 217 10.10 -22.20 -6.88
C PHE A 217 10.30 -21.39 -8.18
N ARG A 218 10.27 -22.00 -9.36
CA ARG A 218 10.38 -21.25 -10.63
C ARG A 218 9.05 -20.66 -11.11
N GLU A 219 7.92 -21.20 -10.65
CA GLU A 219 6.58 -20.74 -11.04
C GLU A 219 6.16 -19.51 -10.24
N MET A 220 6.55 -19.45 -8.97
CA MET A 220 6.52 -18.20 -8.22
C MET A 220 7.68 -17.32 -8.74
N THR A 221 7.44 -16.05 -9.05
CA THR A 221 8.49 -15.13 -9.50
C THR A 221 9.25 -14.52 -8.32
N GLU A 222 10.43 -13.93 -8.53
CA GLU A 222 11.16 -13.19 -7.47
C GLU A 222 10.55 -11.81 -7.20
N GLN A 223 9.93 -11.20 -8.20
CA GLN A 223 9.27 -9.90 -8.12
C GLN A 223 7.85 -10.04 -8.66
N CYS A 224 6.89 -9.32 -8.11
CA CYS A 224 5.52 -9.35 -8.58
C CYS A 224 4.80 -8.00 -8.45
N LEU A 225 3.72 -7.87 -9.22
CA LEU A 225 2.87 -6.69 -9.22
C LEU A 225 2.21 -6.49 -7.85
N PRO A 226 2.01 -5.24 -7.42
CA PRO A 226 1.28 -4.95 -6.20
C PRO A 226 -0.13 -5.55 -6.23
N LEU A 227 -0.59 -5.97 -5.06
CA LEU A 227 -1.97 -6.40 -4.85
C LEU A 227 -2.53 -5.65 -3.64
N ILE A 228 -3.54 -4.80 -3.88
CA ILE A 228 -4.30 -4.14 -2.81
C ILE A 228 -5.25 -5.16 -2.17
N SER A 229 -5.10 -5.34 -0.87
CA SER A 229 -5.87 -6.27 -0.06
C SER A 229 -7.37 -5.96 -0.15
N ALA A 230 -8.15 -6.95 -0.59
CA ALA A 230 -9.51 -6.71 -1.05
C ALA A 230 -10.49 -6.22 0.04
N ARG A 231 -10.23 -6.52 1.31
CA ARG A 231 -11.07 -6.08 2.43
C ARG A 231 -10.54 -4.82 3.12
N SER A 232 -9.33 -4.35 2.78
CA SER A 232 -8.75 -3.14 3.37
C SER A 232 -9.55 -1.86 3.05
N ILE A 233 -10.10 -1.78 1.84
CA ILE A 233 -10.90 -0.65 1.38
C ILE A 233 -12.34 -1.10 1.10
N PRO A 234 -13.36 -0.49 1.75
CA PRO A 234 -14.75 -0.76 1.46
C PRO A 234 -15.16 -0.15 0.10
N ALA A 235 -16.16 -0.74 -0.57
CA ALA A 235 -16.66 -0.19 -1.83
C ALA A 235 -17.38 1.17 -1.65
N ARG A 236 -17.96 1.39 -0.46
CA ARG A 236 -18.73 2.57 -0.09
C ARG A 236 -18.48 2.92 1.37
N LEU A 237 -18.37 4.22 1.65
CA LEU A 237 -18.36 4.79 2.99
C LEU A 237 -19.39 5.91 3.07
N ASP A 238 -20.25 5.88 4.08
CA ASP A 238 -21.20 6.95 4.38
C ASP A 238 -20.69 7.73 5.59
N ALA A 239 -20.46 9.03 5.42
CA ALA A 239 -20.00 9.94 6.46
C ALA A 239 -20.99 11.11 6.63
N GLN A 240 -20.99 11.72 7.81
CA GLN A 240 -21.66 12.98 8.08
C GLN A 240 -20.68 14.15 7.98
N VAL A 241 -21.21 15.35 7.72
CA VAL A 241 -20.39 16.56 7.73
C VAL A 241 -19.74 16.76 9.10
N GLY A 242 -18.43 17.00 9.12
CA GLY A 242 -17.63 17.14 10.34
C GLY A 242 -16.95 15.86 10.80
N ASP A 243 -17.28 14.69 10.24
CA ASP A 243 -16.62 13.44 10.60
C ASP A 243 -15.15 13.44 10.19
N ASN A 244 -14.30 12.83 11.02
CA ASN A 244 -12.93 12.47 10.64
C ASN A 244 -12.94 11.09 10.01
N VAL A 245 -12.64 11.00 8.72
CA VAL A 245 -12.67 9.77 7.95
C VAL A 245 -11.27 9.22 7.76
N ALA A 246 -11.09 7.92 7.96
CA ALA A 246 -9.85 7.22 7.64
C ALA A 246 -10.10 6.10 6.63
N LEU A 247 -9.38 6.13 5.50
CA LEU A 247 -9.45 5.13 4.44
C LEU A 247 -8.13 4.35 4.42
N HIS A 248 -8.18 3.05 4.69
CA HIS A 248 -6.99 2.23 4.85
C HIS A 248 -6.67 1.46 3.57
N CYS A 249 -5.65 1.89 2.83
CA CYS A 249 -5.12 1.09 1.72
C CYS A 249 -3.97 0.23 2.20
N ARG A 250 -4.05 -1.08 1.97
CA ARG A 250 -3.01 -2.04 2.31
C ARG A 250 -2.67 -2.89 1.10
N ALA A 251 -1.40 -2.99 0.74
CA ALA A 251 -0.96 -3.75 -0.43
C ALA A 251 0.28 -4.60 -0.12
N LEU A 252 0.43 -5.71 -0.85
CA LEU A 252 1.61 -6.57 -0.81
C LEU A 252 2.23 -6.66 -2.21
N ALA A 253 3.55 -6.62 -2.29
CA ALA A 253 4.32 -6.79 -3.52
C ALA A 253 5.79 -7.09 -3.19
N GLU A 254 6.56 -7.54 -4.18
CA GLU A 254 8.02 -7.50 -4.14
C GLU A 254 8.52 -6.85 -5.45
N PRO A 255 9.27 -5.74 -5.40
CA PRO A 255 9.58 -4.92 -4.22
C PRO A 255 8.37 -4.23 -3.61
N GLU A 256 8.49 -3.84 -2.32
CA GLU A 256 7.45 -3.18 -1.53
C GLU A 256 6.83 -1.99 -2.29
N PRO A 257 5.49 -1.89 -2.38
CA PRO A 257 4.84 -0.88 -3.19
C PRO A 257 4.78 0.47 -2.46
N GLU A 258 4.95 1.55 -3.22
CA GLU A 258 4.61 2.90 -2.76
C GLU A 258 3.10 3.14 -2.95
N ILE A 259 2.46 3.73 -1.94
CA ILE A 259 1.02 3.96 -1.92
C ILE A 259 0.74 5.46 -1.94
N TYR A 260 -0.14 5.88 -2.85
CA TYR A 260 -0.67 7.24 -2.91
C TYR A 260 -2.18 7.22 -3.16
N TRP A 261 -2.83 8.35 -2.91
CA TRP A 261 -4.27 8.51 -3.11
C TRP A 261 -4.57 9.54 -4.19
N VAL A 262 -5.71 9.38 -4.85
CA VAL A 262 -6.24 10.33 -5.82
C VAL A 262 -7.62 10.77 -5.37
N THR A 263 -7.81 12.08 -5.24
CA THR A 263 -9.09 12.67 -4.82
C THR A 263 -10.14 12.59 -5.93
N PRO A 264 -11.43 12.82 -5.62
CA PRO A 264 -12.49 12.95 -6.62
C PRO A 264 -12.18 13.95 -7.75
N ALA A 265 -11.46 15.03 -7.43
CA ALA A 265 -11.04 16.06 -8.38
C ALA A 265 -9.78 15.69 -9.18
N GLY A 266 -9.25 14.48 -9.02
CA GLY A 266 -8.05 13.99 -9.70
C GLY A 266 -6.74 14.42 -9.06
N VAL A 267 -6.75 15.11 -7.90
CA VAL A 267 -5.51 15.55 -7.23
C VAL A 267 -4.78 14.35 -6.64
N LYS A 268 -3.48 14.21 -6.93
CA LYS A 268 -2.59 13.16 -6.41
C LYS A 268 -2.06 13.58 -5.03
N LEU A 269 -2.37 12.79 -4.00
CA LEU A 269 -1.91 12.95 -2.63
C LEU A 269 -0.79 11.96 -2.36
N LEU A 270 0.43 12.47 -2.20
CA LEU A 270 1.64 11.68 -1.99
C LEU A 270 1.75 11.18 -0.54
N PRO A 271 2.46 10.06 -0.29
CA PRO A 271 2.73 9.60 1.07
C PRO A 271 3.48 10.67 1.87
N PHE A 272 3.27 10.68 3.19
CA PHE A 272 3.79 11.68 4.13
C PHE A 272 3.26 13.11 3.94
N GLY A 273 2.38 13.35 2.97
CA GLY A 273 1.72 14.65 2.80
C GLY A 273 0.70 14.93 3.90
N ASP A 274 0.69 16.17 4.41
CA ASP A 274 -0.35 16.73 5.28
C ASP A 274 -0.57 18.19 4.88
N ASP A 275 -1.73 18.48 4.28
CA ASP A 275 -2.13 19.84 3.91
C ASP A 275 -3.13 20.46 4.91
N GLY A 276 -3.28 19.83 6.07
CA GLY A 276 -4.26 20.18 7.10
C GLY A 276 -5.60 19.46 6.92
N LYS A 277 -6.09 19.32 5.69
CA LYS A 277 -7.38 18.66 5.37
C LYS A 277 -7.20 17.17 5.11
N PHE A 278 -6.22 16.83 4.29
CA PHE A 278 -5.84 15.48 3.90
C PHE A 278 -4.47 15.16 4.48
N LYS A 279 -4.36 14.00 5.13
CA LYS A 279 -3.09 13.44 5.55
C LYS A 279 -2.95 12.03 5.02
N VAL A 280 -1.86 11.77 4.29
CA VAL A 280 -1.53 10.42 3.81
C VAL A 280 -0.38 9.88 4.63
N HIS A 281 -0.66 8.82 5.37
CA HIS A 281 0.34 8.12 6.13
C HIS A 281 1.20 7.21 5.24
N SER A 282 2.43 6.93 5.69
CA SER A 282 3.38 6.08 4.96
C SER A 282 2.86 4.68 4.68
N GLU A 283 2.02 4.14 5.56
CA GLU A 283 1.42 2.81 5.38
C GLU A 283 0.17 2.80 4.47
N GLY A 284 -0.16 3.94 3.84
CA GLY A 284 -1.24 4.05 2.85
C GLY A 284 -2.60 4.46 3.41
N THR A 285 -2.69 4.86 4.68
CA THR A 285 -3.93 5.41 5.26
C THR A 285 -4.14 6.86 4.79
N LEU A 286 -5.30 7.18 4.23
CA LEU A 286 -5.75 8.56 3.99
C LEU A 286 -6.68 9.01 5.13
N GLU A 287 -6.29 10.03 5.86
CA GLU A 287 -7.10 10.74 6.84
C GLU A 287 -7.69 12.00 6.21
N ILE A 288 -9.00 12.18 6.33
CA ILE A 288 -9.76 13.36 5.89
C ILE A 288 -10.34 14.01 7.15
N ARG A 289 -9.86 15.20 7.50
CA ARG A 289 -10.28 15.93 8.71
C ARG A 289 -11.53 16.76 8.45
N GLY A 290 -12.53 16.63 9.31
CA GLY A 290 -13.78 17.39 9.24
C GLY A 290 -14.40 17.38 7.84
N ILE A 291 -14.80 16.21 7.34
CA ILE A 291 -15.28 16.04 5.96
C ILE A 291 -16.49 16.95 5.69
N ALA A 292 -16.52 17.61 4.53
CA ALA A 292 -17.58 18.49 4.08
C ALA A 292 -18.21 17.95 2.80
N ALA A 293 -19.35 18.52 2.39
CA ALA A 293 -20.10 18.04 1.21
C ALA A 293 -19.26 18.05 -0.09
N GLY A 294 -18.31 18.99 -0.21
CA GLY A 294 -17.41 19.09 -1.36
C GLY A 294 -16.39 17.95 -1.48
N GLU A 295 -16.13 17.21 -0.40
CA GLU A 295 -15.24 16.05 -0.42
C GLU A 295 -15.96 14.75 -0.77
N ALA A 296 -17.28 14.76 -0.97
CA ALA A 296 -17.97 13.57 -1.46
C ALA A 296 -17.47 13.18 -2.86
N GLY A 297 -17.27 11.89 -3.12
CA GLY A 297 -16.82 11.41 -4.43
C GLY A 297 -16.08 10.08 -4.41
N LEU A 298 -15.44 9.76 -5.52
CA LEU A 298 -14.62 8.56 -5.70
C LEU A 298 -13.16 8.87 -5.35
N TYR A 299 -12.70 8.31 -4.23
CA TYR A 299 -11.28 8.29 -3.89
C TYR A 299 -10.65 7.02 -4.43
N THR A 300 -9.47 7.12 -5.02
CA THR A 300 -8.75 5.96 -5.58
C THR A 300 -7.41 5.79 -4.88
N CYS A 301 -7.20 4.65 -4.23
CA CYS A 301 -5.87 4.24 -3.80
C CYS A 301 -5.12 3.64 -4.99
N VAL A 302 -3.84 3.99 -5.13
CA VAL A 302 -2.92 3.37 -6.06
C VAL A 302 -1.72 2.83 -5.29
N ALA A 303 -1.43 1.53 -5.48
CA ALA A 303 -0.22 0.90 -4.99
C ALA A 303 0.65 0.54 -6.20
N HIS A 304 1.87 1.07 -6.28
CA HIS A 304 2.74 0.85 -7.44
C HIS A 304 4.16 0.43 -7.04
N ASN A 305 4.80 -0.35 -7.90
CA ASN A 305 6.22 -0.64 -7.86
C ASN A 305 6.81 -0.59 -9.28
N LEU A 306 8.08 -0.99 -9.44
CA LEU A 306 8.77 -1.02 -10.73
C LEU A 306 8.14 -1.95 -11.79
N LEU A 307 7.27 -2.89 -11.41
CA LEU A 307 6.61 -3.79 -12.35
C LEU A 307 5.26 -3.25 -12.84
N GLY A 308 4.60 -2.41 -12.04
CA GLY A 308 3.30 -1.85 -12.39
C GLY A 308 2.53 -1.38 -11.15
N ALA A 309 1.21 -1.29 -11.28
CA ALA A 309 0.35 -0.75 -10.23
C ALA A 309 -0.98 -1.51 -10.15
N ASP A 310 -1.53 -1.55 -8.94
CA ASP A 310 -2.91 -1.94 -8.65
C ASP A 310 -3.67 -0.75 -8.07
N THR A 311 -4.98 -0.71 -8.30
CA THR A 311 -5.83 0.45 -7.95
C THR A 311 -7.15 0.00 -7.37
N ARG A 312 -7.60 0.68 -6.31
CA ARG A 312 -8.89 0.38 -5.69
C ARG A 312 -9.62 1.65 -5.27
N GLY A 313 -10.86 1.79 -5.73
CA GLY A 313 -11.71 2.96 -5.46
C GLY A 313 -12.68 2.75 -4.30
N VAL A 314 -12.96 3.83 -3.56
CA VAL A 314 -14.02 3.91 -2.54
C VAL A 314 -14.94 5.09 -2.84
N ARG A 315 -16.25 4.82 -2.85
CA ARG A 315 -17.26 5.86 -2.97
C ARG A 315 -17.56 6.44 -1.59
N VAL A 316 -17.12 7.67 -1.35
CA VAL A 316 -17.41 8.39 -0.12
C VAL A 316 -18.64 9.26 -0.35
N LEU A 317 -19.69 9.02 0.43
CA LEU A 317 -20.90 9.84 0.44
C LEU A 317 -20.90 10.69 1.70
N VAL A 318 -21.20 11.97 1.55
CA VAL A 318 -21.32 12.90 2.68
C VAL A 318 -22.78 13.30 2.80
N ASN A 319 -23.39 13.08 3.96
CA ASN A 319 -24.84 13.24 4.18
C ASN A 319 -25.69 12.50 3.12
N ARG A 320 -25.25 11.29 2.72
CA ARG A 320 -25.86 10.46 1.64
C ARG A 320 -25.88 11.11 0.25
N SER A 321 -25.11 12.18 0.05
CA SER A 321 -24.94 12.83 -1.25
C SER A 321 -23.65 12.36 -1.95
N PHE A 322 -23.71 12.27 -3.28
CA PHE A 322 -22.56 11.94 -4.13
C PHE A 322 -22.63 12.84 -5.37
N PRO A 323 -21.62 13.69 -5.64
CA PRO A 323 -21.67 14.58 -6.80
C PRO A 323 -21.56 13.77 -8.09
N LEU A 324 -22.43 14.05 -9.06
CA LEU A 324 -22.30 13.47 -10.39
C LEU A 324 -21.09 14.09 -11.09
N GLY A 325 -20.37 13.29 -11.88
CA GLY A 325 -19.21 13.77 -12.63
C GLY A 325 -19.63 14.83 -13.65
N GLN A 326 -19.32 16.10 -13.39
CA GLN A 326 -19.42 17.19 -14.34
C GLN A 326 -18.02 17.65 -14.71
N ALA A 327 -17.66 17.50 -15.98
CA ALA A 327 -16.55 18.22 -16.60
C ALA A 327 -16.63 18.09 -18.12
N GLU A 328 -16.42 19.21 -18.80
CA GLU A 328 -16.07 19.26 -20.22
C GLU A 328 -14.64 18.69 -20.33
N LEU A 329 -14.48 17.57 -21.05
CA LEU A 329 -13.16 16.94 -21.22
C LEU A 329 -12.40 17.70 -22.31
N GLU A 330 -11.37 18.43 -21.92
CA GLU A 330 -10.49 19.16 -22.83
C GLU A 330 -9.10 18.53 -22.83
N LEU A 331 -8.65 18.12 -24.02
CA LEU A 331 -7.31 17.57 -24.25
C LEU A 331 -6.49 18.61 -25.02
N LEU A 332 -5.29 18.89 -24.56
CA LEU A 332 -4.41 19.93 -25.08
C LEU A 332 -3.06 19.36 -25.49
N VAL A 333 -2.47 19.94 -26.54
CA VAL A 333 -1.10 19.66 -26.96
C VAL A 333 -0.21 20.72 -26.32
N VAL A 334 0.73 20.29 -25.48
CA VAL A 334 1.60 21.19 -24.69
C VAL A 334 2.96 21.38 -25.36
N ASP A 335 3.57 20.30 -25.84
CA ASP A 335 4.86 20.33 -26.53
C ASP A 335 4.89 19.33 -27.69
N VAL A 336 5.60 19.71 -28.75
CA VAL A 336 5.77 18.91 -29.96
C VAL A 336 7.23 18.92 -30.35
N GLN A 337 7.82 17.74 -30.42
CA GLN A 337 9.22 17.51 -30.80
C GLN A 337 9.28 16.46 -31.93
N PRO A 338 10.46 16.21 -32.52
CA PRO A 338 10.56 15.28 -33.65
C PRO A 338 10.16 13.84 -33.30
N HIS A 339 10.35 13.42 -32.04
CA HIS A 339 10.09 12.05 -31.60
C HIS A 339 9.11 11.93 -30.44
N HIS A 340 8.55 13.05 -29.97
CA HIS A 340 7.58 13.03 -28.90
C HIS A 340 6.57 14.16 -28.97
N VAL A 341 5.38 13.90 -28.42
CA VAL A 341 4.30 14.89 -28.25
C VAL A 341 3.81 14.79 -26.81
N LEU A 342 3.85 15.91 -26.11
CA LEU A 342 3.34 16.04 -24.75
C LEU A 342 1.89 16.52 -24.79
N LEU A 343 1.00 15.73 -24.19
CA LEU A 343 -0.41 16.06 -24.02
C LEU A 343 -0.70 16.37 -22.56
N ALA A 344 -1.68 17.23 -22.31
CA ALA A 344 -2.23 17.49 -20.98
C ALA A 344 -3.74 17.68 -21.04
N TRP A 345 -4.43 17.41 -19.93
CA TRP A 345 -5.87 17.59 -19.82
C TRP A 345 -6.25 18.00 -18.40
N ARG A 346 -7.44 18.56 -18.23
CA ARG A 346 -8.00 18.80 -16.90
C ARG A 346 -8.67 17.53 -16.37
N PRO A 347 -8.49 17.18 -15.09
CA PRO A 347 -9.15 16.01 -14.51
C PRO A 347 -10.67 16.18 -14.50
N CYS A 348 -11.38 15.10 -14.86
CA CYS A 348 -12.82 15.03 -14.66
C CYS A 348 -13.14 14.58 -13.23
N LEU A 349 -14.16 15.18 -12.63
CA LEU A 349 -14.65 14.79 -11.31
C LEU A 349 -15.14 13.33 -11.33
N ASN A 350 -14.72 12.52 -10.37
CA ASN A 350 -15.09 11.11 -10.22
C ASN A 350 -14.72 10.22 -11.43
N ALA A 351 -13.55 10.47 -12.03
CA ALA A 351 -12.97 9.59 -13.05
C ALA A 351 -12.56 8.23 -12.46
N ILE A 352 -12.97 7.14 -13.12
CA ILE A 352 -12.63 5.76 -12.75
C ILE A 352 -11.32 5.35 -13.43
N SER A 353 -11.21 5.62 -14.74
CA SER A 353 -10.07 5.22 -15.55
C SER A 353 -9.94 6.10 -16.78
N SER A 354 -8.71 6.33 -17.20
CA SER A 354 -8.38 7.09 -18.41
C SER A 354 -7.51 6.24 -19.33
N ASN A 355 -7.84 6.17 -20.62
CA ASN A 355 -7.07 5.48 -21.65
C ASN A 355 -6.75 6.45 -22.78
N LEU A 356 -5.51 6.46 -23.25
CA LEU A 356 -5.08 7.28 -24.37
C LEU A 356 -4.79 6.38 -25.57
N THR A 357 -5.34 6.73 -26.73
CA THR A 357 -5.08 6.05 -28.00
C THR A 357 -4.52 7.04 -29.02
N TRP A 358 -3.57 6.65 -29.83
CA TRP A 358 -3.05 7.49 -30.90
C TRP A 358 -2.70 6.70 -32.16
N ALA A 359 -2.94 7.30 -33.32
CA ALA A 359 -2.60 6.73 -34.61
C ALA A 359 -2.09 7.84 -35.54
N SER A 360 -1.16 7.51 -36.44
CA SER A 360 -0.80 8.44 -37.51
C SER A 360 -1.80 8.36 -38.66
N SER A 361 -1.97 9.46 -39.39
CA SER A 361 -2.81 9.51 -40.58
C SER A 361 -2.29 8.69 -41.79
N ALA A 362 -1.04 8.22 -41.74
CA ALA A 362 -0.45 7.38 -42.79
C ALA A 362 -1.03 5.94 -42.80
N LEU A 363 -1.30 5.41 -44.01
CA LEU A 363 -1.76 4.04 -44.24
C LEU A 363 -0.77 3.00 -43.66
N GLY A 364 -1.27 2.04 -42.86
CA GLY A 364 -0.48 0.95 -42.27
C GLY A 364 0.15 1.26 -40.90
N ALA A 365 -0.24 2.34 -40.25
CA ALA A 365 0.29 2.73 -38.94
C ALA A 365 -0.24 1.89 -37.78
N ALA A 366 0.65 1.51 -36.86
CA ALA A 366 0.28 0.84 -35.63
C ALA A 366 -0.50 1.79 -34.70
N LEU A 367 -1.66 1.33 -34.21
CA LEU A 367 -2.43 2.00 -33.16
C LEU A 367 -1.68 1.88 -31.84
N GLY A 368 -1.23 3.01 -31.30
CA GLY A 368 -0.69 3.08 -29.95
C GLY A 368 -1.82 3.23 -28.92
N SER A 369 -1.68 2.57 -27.78
CA SER A 369 -2.59 2.74 -26.65
C SER A 369 -1.84 2.69 -25.32
N ALA A 370 -2.27 3.51 -24.36
CA ALA A 370 -1.75 3.50 -23.00
C ALA A 370 -2.91 3.63 -22.00
N ARG A 371 -2.89 2.80 -20.94
CA ARG A 371 -3.71 3.02 -19.75
C ARG A 371 -3.01 4.05 -18.89
N ILE A 372 -3.73 5.11 -18.54
CA ILE A 372 -3.19 6.22 -17.77
C ILE A 372 -3.37 5.93 -16.27
N PRO A 373 -2.31 5.99 -15.46
CA PRO A 373 -2.42 5.88 -14.00
C PRO A 373 -3.37 6.94 -13.42
N ALA A 374 -4.05 6.60 -12.34
CA ALA A 374 -4.94 7.54 -11.67
C ALA A 374 -4.12 8.73 -11.12
N GLY A 375 -4.65 9.94 -11.27
CA GLY A 375 -3.98 11.18 -10.84
C GLY A 375 -2.93 11.71 -11.81
N THR A 376 -2.70 11.05 -12.95
CA THR A 376 -1.90 11.58 -14.06
C THR A 376 -2.77 12.46 -14.95
N HIS A 377 -2.29 13.67 -15.25
CA HIS A 377 -3.00 14.67 -16.08
C HIS A 377 -2.20 15.13 -17.30
N SER A 378 -1.03 14.52 -17.52
CA SER A 378 -0.20 14.75 -18.69
C SER A 378 0.43 13.44 -19.15
N PHE A 379 0.63 13.30 -20.46
CA PHE A 379 1.21 12.11 -21.03
C PHE A 379 2.13 12.45 -22.19
N ASN A 380 3.35 11.94 -22.14
CA ASN A 380 4.32 12.12 -23.21
C ASN A 380 4.30 10.90 -24.14
N ILE A 381 3.76 11.07 -25.35
CA ILE A 381 3.82 10.05 -26.39
C ILE A 381 5.22 10.09 -26.99
N THR A 382 6.01 9.04 -26.77
CA THR A 382 7.40 8.95 -27.23
C THR A 382 7.58 8.00 -28.42
N ARG A 383 8.74 8.04 -29.06
CA ARG A 383 9.11 7.21 -30.23
C ARG A 383 8.20 7.43 -31.44
N LEU A 384 7.73 8.66 -31.62
CA LEU A 384 6.99 9.06 -32.81
C LEU A 384 7.92 9.25 -34.00
N ARG A 385 7.38 9.09 -35.21
CA ARG A 385 8.11 9.38 -36.45
C ARG A 385 8.19 10.90 -36.65
N PRO A 386 9.33 11.46 -37.07
CA PRO A 386 9.43 12.86 -37.45
C PRO A 386 8.52 13.20 -38.63
N ASP A 387 8.13 14.47 -38.72
CA ASP A 387 7.25 15.02 -39.77
C ASP A 387 6.00 14.18 -40.06
N THR A 388 5.37 13.65 -39.02
CA THR A 388 4.19 12.78 -39.15
C THR A 388 3.04 13.34 -38.32
N GLU A 389 1.85 13.40 -38.90
CA GLU A 389 0.63 13.81 -38.20
C GLU A 389 0.04 12.63 -37.42
N TYR A 390 -0.19 12.86 -36.13
CA TYR A 390 -0.81 11.91 -35.21
C TYR A 390 -2.11 12.48 -34.65
N ARG A 391 -3.15 11.64 -34.63
CA ARG A 391 -4.41 11.90 -33.94
C ARG A 391 -4.43 11.12 -32.63
N ALA A 392 -4.49 11.83 -31.51
CA ALA A 392 -4.58 11.25 -30.18
C ALA A 392 -5.98 11.49 -29.60
N CYS A 393 -6.55 10.47 -28.95
CA CYS A 393 -7.86 10.51 -28.31
C CYS A 393 -7.76 9.98 -26.88
N LEU A 394 -8.20 10.79 -25.92
CA LEU A 394 -8.31 10.46 -24.51
C LEU A 394 -9.73 10.00 -24.21
N HIS A 395 -9.86 8.80 -23.65
CA HIS A 395 -11.12 8.18 -23.25
C HIS A 395 -11.18 8.12 -21.73
N VAL A 396 -12.17 8.78 -21.12
CA VAL A 396 -12.33 8.86 -19.66
C VAL A 396 -13.65 8.21 -19.27
N THR A 397 -13.58 7.22 -18.39
CA THR A 397 -14.75 6.56 -17.80
C THR A 397 -15.09 7.23 -16.46
N LEU A 398 -16.36 7.63 -16.29
CA LEU A 398 -16.85 8.35 -15.11
C LEU A 398 -17.80 7.48 -14.29
N VAL A 399 -17.94 7.77 -12.99
CA VAL A 399 -18.97 7.12 -12.16
C VAL A 399 -20.37 7.44 -12.68
N ALA A 400 -21.15 6.40 -12.99
CA ALA A 400 -22.56 6.48 -13.41
C ALA A 400 -22.82 7.39 -14.63
N SER A 401 -21.82 7.61 -15.49
CA SER A 401 -21.90 8.43 -16.71
C SER A 401 -21.25 7.71 -17.90
N PRO A 402 -21.63 8.03 -19.15
CA PRO A 402 -21.01 7.45 -20.33
C PRO A 402 -19.53 7.85 -20.45
N VAL A 403 -18.76 7.06 -21.18
CA VAL A 403 -17.36 7.37 -21.52
C VAL A 403 -17.29 8.69 -22.27
N ARG A 404 -16.44 9.60 -21.81
CA ARG A 404 -16.14 10.87 -22.48
C ARG A 404 -14.88 10.71 -23.33
N VAL A 405 -14.88 11.32 -24.51
CA VAL A 405 -13.76 11.24 -25.45
C VAL A 405 -13.40 12.64 -25.93
N ALA A 406 -12.11 12.99 -25.87
CA ALA A 406 -11.56 14.21 -26.45
C ALA A 406 -10.37 13.86 -27.33
N CYS A 407 -10.29 14.45 -28.53
CA CYS A 407 -9.23 14.15 -29.47
C CYS A 407 -8.52 15.41 -29.94
N VAL A 408 -7.21 15.31 -30.16
CA VAL A 408 -6.36 16.34 -30.74
C VAL A 408 -5.51 15.75 -31.85
N SER A 409 -5.09 16.59 -32.79
CA SER A 409 -4.14 16.22 -33.84
C SER A 409 -2.90 17.08 -33.71
N ALA A 410 -1.72 16.48 -33.85
CA ALA A 410 -0.44 17.15 -33.77
C ALA A 410 0.53 16.56 -34.80
N ARG A 411 1.29 17.41 -35.50
CA ARG A 411 2.33 17.01 -36.46
C ARG A 411 3.70 17.16 -35.81
N THR A 412 4.46 16.06 -35.71
CA THR A 412 5.82 16.07 -35.15
C THR A 412 6.75 16.94 -36.01
N LYS A 413 7.77 17.54 -35.38
CA LYS A 413 8.75 18.37 -36.09
C LYS A 413 9.67 17.51 -36.98
N GLU A 414 10.31 18.13 -37.96
CA GLU A 414 11.38 17.48 -38.72
C GLU A 414 12.57 17.12 -37.80
N ALA A 415 13.15 15.95 -37.98
CA ALA A 415 14.39 15.60 -37.30
C ALA A 415 15.52 16.37 -37.98
N ARG A 416 16.12 17.32 -37.25
CA ARG A 416 17.33 18.00 -37.71
C ARG A 416 18.40 16.94 -37.97
N GLN A 417 18.76 16.72 -39.24
CA GLN A 417 19.98 16.00 -39.58
C GLN A 417 21.13 16.79 -38.96
N GLY A 418 21.93 16.14 -38.11
CA GLY A 418 23.20 16.72 -37.69
C GLY A 418 24.00 17.04 -38.95
N MET A 419 24.30 18.33 -39.16
CA MET A 419 25.26 18.78 -40.16
C MET A 419 26.52 17.92 -39.99
N PRO A 420 27.08 17.29 -41.05
CA PRO A 420 28.38 16.66 -40.93
C PRO A 420 29.33 17.77 -40.50
N TRP A 421 29.98 17.63 -39.36
CA TRP A 421 31.05 18.55 -38.98
C TRP A 421 32.04 18.53 -40.13
N GLY A 422 32.14 19.65 -40.85
CA GLY A 422 33.16 19.82 -41.87
C GLY A 422 34.51 19.48 -41.24
N GLN A 423 35.31 18.69 -41.94
CA GLN A 423 36.60 18.13 -41.50
C GLN A 423 37.61 19.16 -40.92
N GLY A 424 37.31 20.46 -40.94
CA GLY A 424 38.14 21.54 -40.38
C GLY A 424 38.03 21.77 -38.86
N THR A 425 36.95 21.38 -38.17
CA THR A 425 36.80 21.66 -36.72
C THR A 425 37.46 20.62 -35.80
N LEU A 426 37.74 19.41 -36.30
CA LEU A 426 38.50 18.40 -35.53
C LEU A 426 39.97 18.77 -35.42
N VAL A 427 40.55 19.40 -36.44
CA VAL A 427 41.97 19.81 -36.45
C VAL A 427 42.22 20.95 -35.46
N THR A 428 41.31 21.91 -35.37
CA THR A 428 41.44 23.03 -34.42
C THR A 428 41.25 22.58 -32.97
N ALA A 429 40.35 21.62 -32.70
CA ALA A 429 40.17 21.03 -31.37
C ALA A 429 41.37 20.16 -30.94
N LEU A 430 41.95 19.38 -31.86
CA LEU A 430 43.17 18.59 -31.61
C LEU A 430 44.39 19.48 -31.34
N LEU A 431 44.55 20.60 -32.06
CA LEU A 431 45.61 21.57 -31.82
C LEU A 431 45.46 22.29 -30.47
N LEU A 432 44.22 22.63 -30.07
CA LEU A 432 43.97 23.21 -28.74
C LEU A 432 44.22 22.21 -27.61
N CYS A 433 43.87 20.93 -27.78
CA CYS A 433 44.16 19.89 -26.79
C CYS A 433 45.67 19.61 -26.66
N LEU A 434 46.43 19.63 -27.76
CA LEU A 434 47.90 19.47 -27.73
C LEU A 434 48.60 20.66 -27.05
N LEU A 435 48.11 21.89 -27.27
CA LEU A 435 48.60 23.09 -26.57
C LEU A 435 48.28 23.06 -25.07
N LEU A 436 47.09 22.60 -24.67
CA LEU A 436 46.71 22.47 -23.25
C LEU A 436 47.48 21.36 -22.53
N LEU A 437 47.78 20.25 -23.21
CA LEU A 437 48.63 19.19 -22.65
C LEU A 437 50.08 19.62 -22.47
N ALA A 438 50.61 20.49 -23.34
CA ALA A 438 51.96 21.03 -23.19
C ALA A 438 52.10 21.96 -21.97
N VAL A 439 51.05 22.72 -21.63
CA VAL A 439 51.05 23.61 -20.45
C VAL A 439 50.91 22.82 -19.14
N ALA A 440 50.23 21.66 -19.16
CA ALA A 440 50.04 20.81 -17.99
C ALA A 440 51.31 20.06 -17.55
N VAL A 441 52.32 19.91 -18.42
CA VAL A 441 53.58 19.22 -18.10
C VAL A 441 54.60 20.14 -17.40
N SER A 442 54.41 21.45 -17.41
CA SER A 442 55.31 22.43 -16.78
C SER A 442 54.80 23.08 -15.49
N GLY A 443 53.61 22.73 -14.99
CA GLY A 443 53.01 23.37 -13.81
C GLY A 443 52.70 22.38 -12.68
N GLY A 444 53.57 22.33 -11.67
CA GLY A 444 53.37 21.50 -10.48
C GLY A 444 52.21 21.96 -9.58
N ALA A 445 51.47 20.95 -9.09
CA ALA A 445 50.71 20.86 -7.84
C ALA A 445 49.75 22.00 -7.41
N ARG A 446 48.46 21.65 -7.24
CA ARG A 446 47.70 21.75 -5.96
C ARG A 446 46.31 21.14 -6.10
N ARG A 447 45.94 20.27 -5.16
CA ARG A 447 44.59 19.67 -5.01
C ARG A 447 43.84 20.50 -3.97
N GLU A 448 42.84 21.26 -4.40
CA GLU A 448 41.85 21.86 -3.50
C GLU A 448 40.50 21.16 -3.63
N SER A 449 39.92 20.89 -2.47
CA SER A 449 38.66 20.20 -2.24
C SER A 449 37.50 21.17 -2.42
N LEU A 450 36.49 20.79 -3.21
CA LEU A 450 35.20 21.48 -3.28
C LEU A 450 34.08 20.49 -2.95
N ARG A 451 33.54 20.63 -1.74
CA ARG A 451 32.22 20.15 -1.33
C ARG A 451 31.16 21.08 -1.90
N GLY A 452 30.08 20.52 -2.44
CA GLY A 452 28.84 21.22 -2.76
C GLY A 452 27.71 20.23 -3.07
N ALA A 453 26.61 20.32 -2.33
CA ALA A 453 25.35 19.59 -2.48
C ALA A 453 24.81 19.65 -3.94
N GLY A 454 24.01 18.74 -4.48
CA GLY A 454 23.09 17.76 -3.93
C GLY A 454 21.90 17.72 -4.91
N ALA A 455 21.82 16.70 -5.77
CA ALA A 455 20.63 16.34 -6.53
C ALA A 455 20.75 14.87 -6.92
N VAL A 456 20.01 14.00 -6.24
CA VAL A 456 19.97 12.56 -6.52
C VAL A 456 19.21 12.35 -7.82
N ARG A 457 19.94 11.92 -8.86
CA ARG A 457 19.39 11.53 -10.16
C ARG A 457 19.02 10.04 -10.07
N VAL A 458 17.75 9.71 -9.90
CA VAL A 458 17.29 8.32 -10.02
C VAL A 458 17.25 7.98 -11.52
N VAL A 459 18.28 7.28 -11.98
CA VAL A 459 18.36 6.74 -13.34
C VAL A 459 17.93 5.28 -13.27
N TYR A 460 16.79 4.94 -13.86
CA TYR A 460 16.38 3.54 -14.02
C TYR A 460 17.35 2.82 -14.99
N PRO A 461 17.85 1.62 -14.67
CA PRO A 461 18.63 0.84 -15.63
C PRO A 461 17.73 0.31 -16.75
N VAL A 462 18.18 0.51 -17.99
CA VAL A 462 17.54 0.06 -19.22
C VAL A 462 17.71 -1.46 -19.36
N GLN A 463 16.61 -2.22 -19.47
CA GLN A 463 16.65 -3.61 -19.94
C GLN A 463 16.44 -3.69 -21.47
N PRO A 464 17.14 -4.60 -22.17
CA PRO A 464 17.08 -4.73 -23.62
C PRO A 464 16.03 -5.77 -24.01
N ARG A 465 14.73 -5.42 -24.00
CA ARG A 465 13.67 -6.05 -24.81
C ARG A 465 12.35 -5.32 -24.58
N GLY A 466 11.71 -4.96 -25.69
CA GLY A 466 10.68 -3.93 -25.76
C GLY A 466 9.39 -4.28 -25.02
N HIS A 467 9.10 -3.51 -23.97
CA HIS A 467 7.75 -3.15 -23.56
C HIS A 467 7.74 -1.67 -23.13
N LEU A 468 6.58 -1.02 -23.34
CA LEU A 468 6.36 0.40 -23.07
C LEU A 468 6.57 0.73 -21.58
N LEU A 469 7.62 1.49 -21.27
CA LEU A 469 7.73 2.21 -20.00
C LEU A 469 7.19 3.64 -20.21
N ALA A 470 6.18 3.99 -19.42
CA ALA A 470 5.76 5.38 -19.24
C ALA A 470 6.90 6.14 -18.56
N VAL A 471 7.22 7.34 -19.06
CA VAL A 471 8.11 8.28 -18.39
C VAL A 471 7.21 9.37 -17.82
N GLU A 472 7.05 9.39 -16.49
CA GLU A 472 6.38 10.49 -15.79
C GLU A 472 7.33 11.70 -15.86
N VAL A 473 6.92 12.74 -16.57
CA VAL A 473 7.55 14.05 -16.50
C VAL A 473 6.72 14.87 -15.52
N GLN A 474 7.22 15.10 -14.31
CA GLN A 474 6.67 16.12 -13.43
C GLN A 474 6.87 17.48 -14.10
N ALA A 475 5.87 17.92 -14.86
CA ALA A 475 5.74 19.33 -15.20
C ALA A 475 5.31 20.07 -13.93
N ALA A 476 5.95 21.22 -13.66
CA ALA A 476 5.51 22.14 -12.61
C ALA A 476 4.02 22.47 -12.80
N PRO A 477 3.25 22.71 -11.72
CA PRO A 477 1.87 23.16 -11.84
C PRO A 477 1.82 24.39 -12.74
N LEU A 478 0.86 24.40 -13.67
CA LEU A 478 0.45 25.63 -14.34
C LEU A 478 -0.16 26.52 -13.25
N GLU A 479 0.61 27.50 -12.78
CA GLU A 479 0.07 28.64 -12.04
C GLU A 479 -0.84 29.46 -12.97
N CYS A 480 -1.92 30.01 -12.39
CA CYS A 480 -3.01 30.68 -13.10
C CYS A 480 -2.58 31.88 -13.94
#